data_AF-A0A6J5E136-F1
#
_entry.id   AF-A0A6J5E136-F1
#
_cell.length_a   1.000
_cell.length_b   1.000
_cell.length_c   1.000
_cell.angle_alpha   90.00
_cell.angle_beta   90.00
_cell.angle_gamma   90.00
#
_symmetry.space_group_name_H-M   'P 1'
#
loop_
_entity.id
_entity.type
_entity.pdbx_description
1 polymer ?
#
loop_
_entity_poly.entity_id
_entity_poly.type
_entity_poly.pdbx_seq_one_letter_code
_entity_poly.pdbx_strand_id
1 'polypeptide(L)'
;MACAVVVRRLRNQAIGRSLNTAFLLMAQHGATAVVPFEAVCRDYFAHLAPDKLLQKIKAGEIRLPIERMERSQKSAKGVHIQDLAHYIDERRVAARKELEAVTRGPH
;
A
#
# COMPACT_ATOMS: atom_id res chain seq x y z
N MET A 1 20.83 -0.61 -29.66
CA MET A 1 19.52 -0.97 -29.08
C MET A 1 19.49 -1.01 -27.54
N ALA A 2 20.57 -1.40 -26.83
CA ALA A 2 20.59 -1.46 -25.35
C ALA A 2 20.36 -0.11 -24.64
N CYS A 3 20.77 1.01 -25.24
CA CYS A 3 20.61 2.35 -24.64
C CYS A 3 19.13 2.76 -24.49
N ALA A 4 18.25 2.45 -25.44
CA ALA A 4 16.82 2.80 -25.36
C ALA A 4 16.07 2.02 -24.27
N VAL A 5 16.45 0.77 -24.02
CA VAL A 5 15.85 -0.06 -22.94
C VAL A 5 16.34 0.40 -21.57
N VAL A 6 17.64 0.75 -21.43
CA VAL A 6 18.20 1.30 -20.19
C VAL A 6 17.64 2.69 -19.90
N VAL A 7 17.53 3.57 -20.90
CA VAL A 7 16.92 4.90 -20.74
C VAL A 7 15.42 4.80 -20.43
N ARG A 8 14.68 3.82 -20.99
CA ARG A 8 13.30 3.52 -20.54
C ARG A 8 13.26 3.05 -19.10
N ARG A 9 14.18 2.18 -18.68
CA ARG A 9 14.27 1.68 -17.30
C ARG A 9 14.60 2.80 -16.31
N LEU A 10 15.47 3.74 -16.68
CA LEU A 10 15.85 4.91 -15.88
C LEU A 10 14.77 6.00 -15.88
N ARG A 11 14.09 6.24 -17.02
CA ARG A 11 12.91 7.12 -17.07
C ARG A 11 11.81 6.59 -16.17
N ASN A 12 11.55 5.29 -16.15
CA ASN A 12 10.55 4.69 -15.25
C ASN A 12 10.98 4.72 -13.77
N GLN A 13 12.29 4.76 -13.50
CA GLN A 13 12.85 4.84 -12.15
C GLN A 13 12.70 6.23 -11.51
N ALA A 14 12.49 7.28 -12.33
CA ALA A 14 12.24 8.64 -11.85
C ALA A 14 10.75 8.96 -11.61
N ILE A 15 9.81 8.15 -12.09
CA ILE A 15 8.35 8.45 -12.07
C ILE A 15 7.67 8.04 -10.74
N GLY A 16 8.40 8.13 -9.64
CA GLY A 16 7.92 7.85 -8.28
C GLY A 16 8.48 8.80 -7.22
N ARG A 17 9.25 9.83 -7.60
CA ARG A 17 9.67 10.88 -6.65
C ARG A 17 8.56 11.92 -6.51
N SER A 18 7.47 11.55 -5.86
CA SER A 18 6.43 12.50 -5.42
C SER A 18 5.91 12.06 -4.06
N LEU A 19 6.02 12.96 -3.06
CA LEU A 19 5.57 12.87 -1.66
C LEU A 19 5.70 11.51 -0.99
N ASN A 20 6.50 11.43 0.07
CA ASN A 20 6.61 10.21 0.86
C ASN A 20 5.24 9.87 1.47
N THR A 21 4.61 8.79 0.99
CA THR A 21 3.31 8.32 1.48
C THR A 21 3.33 8.13 2.99
N ALA A 22 4.45 7.66 3.56
CA ALA A 22 4.59 7.53 5.01
C ALA A 22 4.49 8.88 5.74
N PHE A 23 5.00 9.97 5.15
CA PHE A 23 4.88 11.31 5.73
C PHE A 23 3.44 11.80 5.76
N LEU A 24 2.66 11.54 4.71
CA LEU A 24 1.23 11.88 4.67
C LEU A 24 0.43 11.03 5.67
N LEU A 25 0.76 9.73 5.79
CA LEU A 25 0.15 8.85 6.78
C LEU A 25 0.46 9.30 8.21
N MET A 26 1.68 9.81 8.48
CA MET A 26 2.04 10.37 9.78
C MET A 26 1.22 11.61 10.12
N ALA A 27 0.93 12.47 9.13
CA ALA A 27 0.04 13.62 9.34
C ALA A 27 -1.41 13.18 9.62
N GLN A 28 -1.89 12.13 8.95
CA GLN A 28 -3.27 11.62 9.09
C GLN A 28 -3.49 10.87 10.41
N HIS A 29 -2.55 10.01 10.80
CA HIS A 29 -2.68 9.12 11.96
C HIS A 29 -1.87 9.57 13.18
N GLY A 30 -1.27 10.76 13.11
CA GLY A 30 -0.29 11.23 14.08
C GLY A 30 1.07 10.51 13.94
N ALA A 31 2.06 10.96 14.70
CA ALA A 31 3.41 10.37 14.76
C ALA A 31 3.41 9.00 15.48
N THR A 32 2.57 8.08 15.00
CA THR A 32 2.44 6.70 15.49
C THR A 32 3.24 5.75 14.63
N ALA A 33 3.98 4.83 15.26
CA ALA A 33 4.73 3.80 14.53
C ALA A 33 3.79 2.72 13.96
N VAL A 34 2.75 2.38 14.73
CA VAL A 34 1.78 1.33 14.41
C VAL A 34 0.39 1.95 14.38
N VAL A 35 -0.27 1.90 13.22
CA VAL A 35 -1.65 2.36 13.05
C VAL A 35 -2.59 1.24 13.50
N PRO A 36 -3.57 1.50 14.39
CA PRO A 36 -4.55 0.49 14.80
C PRO A 36 -5.30 -0.10 13.61
N PHE A 37 -5.50 -1.42 13.61
CA PHE A 37 -6.11 -2.14 12.49
C PHE A 37 -7.51 -1.63 12.16
N GLU A 38 -8.30 -1.25 13.16
CA GLU A 38 -9.65 -0.71 13.01
C GLU A 38 -9.63 0.63 12.28
N ALA A 39 -8.62 1.48 12.54
CA ALA A 39 -8.43 2.74 11.82
C ALA A 39 -8.05 2.49 10.37
N VAL A 40 -7.13 1.55 10.11
CA VAL A 40 -6.76 1.16 8.73
C VAL A 40 -7.99 0.64 7.97
N CYS A 41 -8.80 -0.21 8.59
CA CYS A 41 -10.02 -0.74 7.99
C CYS A 41 -11.01 0.37 7.65
N ARG A 42 -11.26 1.28 8.59
CA ARG A 42 -12.17 2.41 8.40
C ARG A 42 -11.71 3.32 7.26
N ASP A 43 -10.42 3.66 7.23
CA ASP A 43 -9.92 4.73 6.35
C ASP A 43 -9.62 4.24 4.92
N TYR A 44 -9.18 2.99 4.75
CA TYR A 44 -8.77 2.45 3.43
C TYR A 44 -9.65 1.32 2.91
N PHE A 45 -10.43 0.68 3.78
CA PHE A 45 -11.25 -0.48 3.46
C PHE A 45 -12.68 -0.33 3.98
N ALA A 46 -13.24 0.88 3.97
CA ALA A 46 -14.55 1.22 4.54
C ALA A 46 -15.72 0.32 4.06
N HIS A 47 -15.56 -0.31 2.89
CA HIS A 47 -16.53 -1.26 2.32
C HIS A 47 -16.46 -2.68 2.93
N LEU A 48 -15.52 -2.94 3.83
CA LEU A 48 -15.32 -4.22 4.52
C LEU A 48 -15.51 -4.06 6.02
N ALA A 49 -16.10 -5.07 6.65
CA ALA A 49 -16.02 -5.23 8.09
C ALA A 49 -14.57 -5.63 8.50
N PRO A 50 -14.08 -5.24 9.69
CA PRO A 50 -12.72 -5.56 10.15
C PRO A 50 -12.39 -7.06 10.10
N ASP A 51 -13.33 -7.92 10.49
CA ASP A 51 -13.13 -9.38 10.43
C ASP A 51 -12.97 -9.89 9.00
N LYS A 52 -13.71 -9.32 8.05
CA LYS A 52 -13.61 -9.67 6.62
C LYS A 52 -12.28 -9.21 6.03
N LEU A 53 -11.81 -8.02 6.40
CA LEU A 53 -10.48 -7.55 6.03
C LEU A 53 -9.39 -8.50 6.57
N LEU A 54 -9.49 -8.90 7.84
CA LEU A 54 -8.53 -9.81 8.46
C LEU A 54 -8.54 -11.20 7.79
N GLN A 55 -9.70 -11.71 7.39
CA GLN A 55 -9.82 -12.96 6.62
C GLN A 55 -9.13 -12.84 5.26
N LYS A 56 -9.36 -11.75 4.51
CA LYS A 56 -8.70 -11.50 3.22
C LYS A 56 -7.18 -11.39 3.34
N ILE A 57 -6.69 -10.78 4.40
CA ILE A 57 -5.26 -10.70 4.68
C ILE A 57 -4.69 -12.10 4.95
N LYS A 58 -5.34 -12.88 5.81
CA LYS A 58 -4.92 -14.27 6.10
C LYS A 58 -4.96 -15.18 4.87
N ALA A 59 -5.90 -14.95 3.95
CA ALA A 59 -5.99 -15.66 2.68
C ALA A 59 -4.93 -15.20 1.66
N GLY A 60 -4.17 -14.13 1.95
CA GLY A 60 -3.17 -13.57 1.05
C GLY A 60 -3.75 -12.72 -0.08
N GLU A 61 -5.07 -12.48 -0.10
CA GLU A 61 -5.73 -11.62 -1.11
C GLU A 61 -5.34 -10.15 -0.93
N ILE A 62 -5.13 -9.73 0.32
CA ILE A 62 -4.63 -8.41 0.69
C ILE A 62 -3.28 -8.60 1.37
N ARG A 63 -2.21 -8.23 0.68
CA ARG A 63 -0.83 -8.38 1.16
C ARG A 63 -0.43 -7.23 2.08
N LEU A 64 -1.16 -7.07 3.18
CA LEU A 64 -0.86 -6.08 4.21
C LEU A 64 -0.45 -6.80 5.51
N PRO A 65 0.80 -6.64 5.98
CA PRO A 65 1.25 -7.23 7.25
C PRO A 65 0.43 -6.72 8.43
N ILE A 66 0.05 -7.63 9.32
CA ILE A 66 -0.62 -7.30 10.59
C ILE A 66 0.33 -7.64 11.73
N GLU A 67 0.74 -6.61 12.45
CA GLU A 67 1.49 -6.75 13.69
C GLU A 67 0.55 -7.03 14.86
N ARG A 68 1.04 -7.86 15.78
CA ARG A 68 0.38 -8.18 17.05
C ARG A 68 1.41 -7.95 18.14
N MET A 69 1.04 -7.20 19.17
CA MET A 69 1.94 -6.93 20.28
C MET A 69 2.18 -8.16 21.16
N GLU A 70 1.24 -9.11 21.16
CA GLU A 70 1.33 -10.37 21.91
C GLU A 70 0.68 -11.53 21.14
N ARG A 71 0.96 -12.77 21.58
CA ARG A 71 0.39 -14.01 21.00
C ARG A 71 -1.09 -14.24 21.35
N SER A 72 -1.71 -13.36 22.13
CA SER A 72 -3.13 -13.46 22.51
C SER A 72 -4.08 -13.16 21.35
N GLN A 73 -5.22 -13.85 21.29
CA GLN A 73 -6.28 -13.55 20.31
C GLN A 73 -6.90 -12.16 20.51
N LYS A 74 -6.85 -11.63 21.74
CA LYS A 74 -7.29 -10.28 22.10
C LYS A 74 -6.19 -9.22 22.00
N SER A 75 -4.99 -9.58 21.54
CA SER A 75 -3.89 -8.63 21.39
C SER A 75 -4.27 -7.53 20.41
N ALA A 76 -3.84 -6.31 20.71
CA ALA A 76 -3.94 -5.17 19.81
C ALA A 76 -3.32 -5.54 18.45
N LYS A 77 -4.08 -5.29 17.38
CA LYS A 77 -3.65 -5.49 16.00
C LYS A 77 -3.35 -4.13 15.40
N GLY A 78 -2.30 -4.06 14.62
CA GLY A 78 -1.97 -2.85 13.89
C GLY A 78 -1.15 -3.13 12.65
N VAL A 79 -0.85 -2.05 11.93
CA VAL A 79 -0.03 -2.07 10.74
C VAL A 79 1.08 -1.06 10.94
N HIS A 80 2.33 -1.45 10.75
CA HIS A 80 3.44 -0.50 10.78
C HIS A 80 3.25 0.54 9.67
N ILE A 81 3.44 1.83 9.99
CA ILE A 81 3.14 2.93 9.08
C ILE A 81 3.89 2.83 7.74
N GLN A 82 5.11 2.31 7.77
CA GLN A 82 5.92 2.08 6.57
C GLN A 82 5.33 0.98 5.68
N ASP A 83 4.78 -0.09 6.26
CA ASP A 83 4.17 -1.17 5.49
C ASP A 83 2.86 -0.71 4.84
N LEU A 84 2.08 0.11 5.55
CA LEU A 84 0.89 0.73 4.97
C LEU A 84 1.27 1.66 3.81
N ALA A 85 2.34 2.45 3.96
CA ALA A 85 2.83 3.31 2.88
C ALA A 85 3.25 2.50 1.66
N HIS A 86 4.05 1.44 1.85
CA HIS A 86 4.48 0.56 0.77
C HIS A 86 3.30 -0.09 0.05
N TYR A 87 2.30 -0.58 0.78
CA TYR A 87 1.10 -1.16 0.19
C TYR A 87 0.36 -0.15 -0.72
N ILE A 88 0.16 1.08 -0.25
CA ILE A 88 -0.51 2.13 -1.02
C ILE A 88 0.32 2.48 -2.28
N ASP A 89 1.63 2.60 -2.14
CA ASP A 89 2.53 2.90 -3.27
C ASP A 89 2.55 1.78 -4.32
N GLU A 90 2.56 0.51 -3.90
CA GLU A 90 2.44 -0.64 -4.81
C GLU A 90 1.12 -0.59 -5.61
N ARG A 91 0.01 -0.33 -4.92
CA ARG A 91 -1.32 -0.19 -5.56
C ARG A 91 -1.34 0.97 -6.55
N ARG A 92 -0.73 2.10 -6.20
CA ARG A 92 -0.57 3.26 -7.10
C ARG A 92 0.24 2.91 -8.34
N VAL A 93 1.37 2.22 -8.19
CA VAL A 93 2.21 1.80 -9.32
C VAL A 93 1.45 0.84 -10.24
N ALA A 94 0.71 -0.13 -9.68
CA ALA A 94 -0.12 -1.05 -10.47
C ALA A 94 -1.19 -0.31 -11.29
N ALA A 95 -1.97 0.55 -10.64
CA ALA A 95 -3.02 1.34 -11.30
C ALA A 95 -2.47 2.23 -12.43
N ARG A 96 -1.29 2.83 -12.24
CA ARG A 96 -0.65 3.63 -13.29
C ARG A 96 -0.20 2.79 -14.49
N LYS A 97 0.32 1.59 -14.26
CA LYS A 97 0.67 0.66 -15.34
C LYS A 97 -0.56 0.24 -16.14
N GLU A 98 -1.67 -0.03 -15.46
CA GLU A 98 -2.95 -0.35 -16.10
C GLU A 98 -3.45 0.82 -16.95
N LEU A 99 -3.42 2.04 -16.41
CA LEU A 99 -3.80 3.26 -17.15
C LEU A 99 -2.94 3.47 -18.41
N GLU A 100 -1.63 3.30 -18.31
CA GLU A 100 -0.71 3.40 -19.46
C GLU A 100 -0.97 2.35 -20.53
N ALA A 101 -1.37 1.13 -20.13
CA ALA A 101 -1.71 0.08 -21.08
C ALA A 101 -2.98 0.45 -21.88
N VAL A 102 -3.98 1.03 -21.21
CA VAL A 102 -5.22 1.48 -21.86
C VAL A 102 -4.98 2.68 -22.80
N THR A 103 -4.15 3.64 -22.40
CA THR A 103 -3.87 4.84 -23.21
C THR A 103 -2.97 4.59 -24.43
N ARG A 104 -2.26 3.45 -24.49
CA ARG A 104 -1.44 3.05 -25.65
C ARG A 104 -2.16 2.11 -26.63
N GLY A 105 -3.50 2.06 -26.62
CA GLY A 105 -4.31 1.29 -27.58
C GLY A 105 -4.00 1.61 -29.06
N PRO A 106 -4.22 0.65 -29.98
CA PRO A 106 -3.57 0.60 -31.28
C PRO A 106 -4.07 1.73 -32.18
N HIS A 107 -3.15 2.56 -32.67
CA HIS A 107 -3.31 3.27 -33.92
C HIS A 107 -2.74 2.41 -35.05
#